data_AF-A0A961BWS1-F1
#
_entry.id   AF-A0A961BWS1-F1
#
_cell.length_a   1.000
_cell.length_b   1.000
_cell.length_c   1.000
_cell.angle_alpha   90.00
_cell.angle_beta   90.00
_cell.angle_gamma   90.00
#
_symmetry.space_group_name_H-M   'P 1'
#
loop_
_entity.id
_entity.type
_entity.pdbx_description
1 polymer ?
#
loop_
_entity_poly.entity_id
_entity_poly.type
_entity_poly.pdbx_seq_one_letter_code
_entity_poly.pdbx_strand_id
1 'polypeptide(L)' 'MSPLHPRLEPVYETVLRRNGGEREFHQAVLEVLESLNPVVDKRPEYVQASIIERICEPERQIIFRVPWLDDQ' A
#
# COMPACT_ATOMS: atom_id res chain seq x y z
N MET A 1 -17.66 -9.40 6.23
CA MET A 1 -17.20 -9.57 4.82
C MET A 1 -16.10 -8.57 4.61
N SER A 2 -14.99 -8.98 3.99
CA SER A 2 -13.92 -8.06 3.61
C SER A 2 -14.50 -6.98 2.69
N PRO A 3 -14.19 -5.69 2.91
CA PRO A 3 -14.66 -4.60 2.06
C PRO A 3 -13.94 -4.56 0.70
N LEU A 4 -12.92 -5.41 0.50
CA LEU A 4 -12.09 -5.44 -0.70
C LEU A 4 -12.62 -6.42 -1.73
N HIS A 5 -12.46 -6.06 -3.00
CA HIS A 5 -12.66 -6.96 -4.13
C HIS A 5 -11.68 -8.16 -4.01
N PRO A 6 -12.09 -9.41 -4.34
CA PRO A 6 -11.27 -10.62 -4.11
C PRO A 6 -9.88 -10.61 -4.76
N ARG A 7 -9.70 -9.80 -5.81
CA ARG A 7 -8.40 -9.62 -6.48
C ARG A 7 -7.45 -8.65 -5.76
N LEU A 8 -7.96 -7.83 -4.84
CA LEU A 8 -7.19 -6.87 -4.06
C LEU A 8 -6.78 -7.42 -2.69
N GLU A 9 -7.52 -8.39 -2.14
CA GLU A 9 -7.18 -9.03 -0.86
C GLU A 9 -5.74 -9.58 -0.82
N PRO A 10 -5.25 -10.33 -1.84
CA PRO A 10 -3.88 -10.84 -1.79
C PRO A 10 -2.81 -9.74 -1.80
N VAL A 11 -3.12 -8.59 -2.42
CA VAL A 11 -2.24 -7.42 -2.45
C VAL A 11 -2.17 -6.81 -1.05
N TYR A 12 -3.33 -6.60 -0.41
CA TYR A 12 -3.40 -6.03 0.93
C TYR A 12 -2.70 -6.93 1.98
N GLU A 13 -2.92 -8.24 1.93
CA GLU A 13 -2.22 -9.21 2.80
C GLU A 13 -0.70 -9.16 2.62
N THR A 14 -0.23 -8.96 1.38
CA THR A 14 1.19 -8.80 1.11
C THR A 14 1.75 -7.51 1.74
N VAL A 15 1.00 -6.42 1.68
CA VAL A 15 1.35 -5.14 2.32
C VAL A 15 1.46 -5.29 3.85
N LEU A 16 0.45 -5.90 4.49
CA LEU A 16 0.44 -6.12 5.94
C LEU A 16 1.65 -6.94 6.41
N ARG A 17 1.97 -8.00 5.67
CA ARG A 17 3.09 -8.90 5.99
C ARG A 17 4.46 -8.22 5.81
N ARG A 18 4.64 -7.38 4.79
CA ARG A 18 5.92 -6.72 4.51
C ARG A 18 6.20 -5.54 5.42
N ASN A 19 5.17 -4.78 5.78
CA ASN A 19 5.31 -3.48 6.44
C ASN A 19 4.84 -3.55 7.89
N GLY A 20 5.39 -4.47 8.68
CA GLY A 20 4.94 -4.71 10.05
C GLY A 20 5.09 -3.48 10.94
N GLY A 21 4.01 -3.09 11.63
CA GLY A 21 4.00 -1.98 12.60
C GLY A 21 3.61 -0.61 12.03
N GLU A 22 3.42 -0.49 10.72
CA GLU A 22 3.07 0.78 10.05
C GLU A 22 1.54 0.96 9.92
N ARG A 23 0.86 1.22 11.04
CA ARG A 23 -0.62 1.24 11.10
C ARG A 23 -1.25 2.28 10.17
N GLU A 24 -0.65 3.47 10.12
CA GLU A 24 -1.09 4.58 9.29
C GLU A 24 -0.94 4.24 7.81
N PHE A 25 0.15 3.55 7.45
CA PHE A 25 0.36 3.07 6.08
C PHE A 25 -0.67 1.98 5.72
N HIS A 26 -0.91 1.01 6.61
CA HIS A 26 -1.91 -0.03 6.37
C HIS A 26 -3.30 0.54 6.15
N GLN A 27 -3.71 1.49 6.98
CA GLN A 27 -4.99 2.19 6.84
C GLN A 27 -5.08 2.91 5.49
N ALA A 28 -4.08 3.70 5.13
CA ALA A 28 -4.07 4.45 3.88
C ALA A 28 -4.17 3.52 2.66
N VAL A 29 -3.45 2.40 2.67
CA VAL A 29 -3.55 1.40 1.60
C VAL A 29 -4.94 0.80 1.54
N LEU A 30 -5.52 0.41 2.68
CA LEU A 30 -6.87 -0.17 2.73
C LEU A 30 -7.92 0.76 2.12
N GLU A 31 -7.96 2.02 2.57
CA GLU A 31 -8.96 3.01 2.10
C GLU A 31 -8.84 3.29 0.58
N VAL A 32 -7.61 3.32 0.06
CA VAL A 32 -7.37 3.46 -1.38
C VAL A 32 -7.81 2.21 -2.13
N LEU A 33 -7.48 1.01 -1.65
CA LEU A 33 -7.89 -0.24 -2.30
C LEU A 33 -9.41 -0.41 -2.32
N GLU A 34 -10.11 -0.05 -1.24
CA GLU A 34 -11.58 -0.02 -1.20
C GLU A 34 -12.16 0.90 -2.29
N SER A 35 -11.56 2.08 -2.47
CA SER A 35 -11.94 3.03 -3.51
C SER A 35 -11.68 2.52 -4.94
N LEU A 36 -10.73 1.59 -5.10
CA LEU A 36 -10.37 0.99 -6.39
C LEU A 36 -11.22 -0.24 -6.77
N ASN A 37 -12.05 -0.77 -5.86
CA ASN A 37 -12.97 -1.88 -6.15
C ASN A 37 -13.72 -1.75 -7.50
N PRO A 38 -14.46 -0.65 -7.78
CA PRO A 38 -15.18 -0.50 -9.05
C PRO A 38 -14.27 -0.34 -10.27
N VAL A 39 -13.01 0.07 -10.08
CA VAL A 39 -12.02 0.16 -11.16
C VAL A 39 -11.53 -1.23 -11.54
N VAL A 40 -11.27 -2.09 -10.55
CA VAL A 40 -10.83 -3.47 -10.79
C VAL A 40 -11.89 -4.30 -11.52
N ASP A 41 -13.18 -4.05 -11.24
CA ASP A 41 -14.29 -4.68 -11.96
C ASP A 41 -14.30 -4.29 -13.45
N LYS A 42 -14.12 -3.00 -13.75
CA LYS A 42 -14.20 -2.46 -15.11
C LYS A 42 -12.91 -2.63 -15.90
N ARG A 43 -11.76 -2.65 -15.23
CA ARG A 43 -10.40 -2.59 -15.79
C ARG A 43 -9.52 -3.64 -15.10
N PRO A 44 -9.80 -4.94 -15.32
CA PRO A 44 -9.10 -6.04 -14.65
C PRO A 44 -7.61 -6.12 -14.98
N GLU A 45 -7.17 -5.52 -16.09
CA GLU A 45 -5.79 -5.52 -16.54
C GLU A 45 -4.82 -4.84 -15.56
N TYR A 46 -5.29 -3.91 -14.72
CA TYR A 46 -4.43 -3.25 -13.72
C TYR A 46 -3.96 -4.21 -12.64
N VAL A 47 -4.77 -5.20 -12.28
CA VAL A 47 -4.34 -6.26 -11.37
C VAL A 47 -3.48 -7.29 -12.10
N GLN A 48 -3.87 -7.67 -13.33
CA GLN A 48 -3.13 -8.67 -14.13
C GLN A 48 -1.70 -8.23 -14.45
N ALA A 49 -1.49 -6.93 -14.68
CA ALA A 49 -0.17 -6.34 -14.90
C ALA A 49 0.58 -6.00 -13.59
N SER A 50 0.08 -6.46 -12.43
CA SER A 50 0.61 -6.17 -11.09
C SER A 50 0.85 -4.67 -10.85
N ILE A 51 0.03 -3.79 -11.42
CA ILE A 51 0.22 -2.33 -11.28
C ILE A 51 -0.13 -1.92 -9.84
N ILE A 52 -1.24 -2.42 -9.32
CA ILE A 52 -1.70 -2.11 -7.96
C ILE A 52 -0.75 -2.68 -6.90
N GLU A 53 -0.14 -3.84 -7.15
CA GLU A 53 0.87 -4.38 -6.25
C GLU A 53 2.15 -3.53 -6.24
N ARG A 54 2.62 -3.12 -7.43
CA ARG A 54 3.85 -2.33 -7.56
C ARG A 54 3.72 -0.92 -6.97
N ILE A 55 2.56 -0.27 -7.10
CA ILE A 55 2.38 1.08 -6.56
C ILE A 55 2.33 1.09 -5.02
N CYS A 56 1.96 -0.03 -4.39
CA CYS A 56 2.01 -0.18 -2.94
C CYS A 56 3.43 -0.39 -2.40
N GLU A 57 4.40 -0.70 -3.27
CA GLU A 57 5.81 -0.85 -2.89
C GLU A 57 6.59 0.40 -3.36
N PRO A 58 7.17 1.19 -2.44
CA PRO A 58 7.92 2.38 -2.84
C PRO A 58 9.15 1.99 -3.66
N GLU A 59 9.36 2.67 -4.79
CA GLU A 59 10.53 2.42 -5.66
C GLU A 59 11.87 2.66 -4.93
N ARG A 60 11.88 3.57 -3.96
CA ARG A 60 13.04 3.88 -3.12
C ARG A 60 12.60 4.44 -1.77
N GLN A 61 13.20 3.94 -0.69
CA GLN A 61 13.12 4.53 0.65
C GLN A 61 14.52 5.03 1.05
N ILE A 62 14.61 6.23 1.63
CA ILE A 62 15.87 6.82 2.08
C ILE A 62 15.73 7.20 3.55
N ILE A 63 16.52 6.54 4.39
CA ILE A 63 16.57 6.79 5.83
C ILE A 63 18.00 7.23 6.16
N PHE A 64 18.14 8.38 6.80
CA PHE A 64 19.45 8.95 7.11
C PHE A 64 19.41 9.75 8.41
N ARG A 65 20.56 9.83 9.08
CA ARG A 65 20.73 10.61 10.31
C ARG A 65 20.91 12.09 9.97
N VAL A 66 20.19 12.95 10.68
CA VAL A 66 20.37 14.42 10.63
C VAL A 66 21.01 14.89 11.94
N PRO A 67 22.34 15.13 11.99
CA PRO A 67 22.97 15.72 13.16
C PRO A 67 22.62 17.20 13.26
N TRP A 68 22.31 17.67 14.47
CA TRP A 68 22.04 19.07 14.77
C TRP A 68 22.58 19.42 16.15
N LEU A 69 22.76 20.73 16.40
CA LEU A 69 23.20 21.28 17.69
C LEU A 69 22.04 22.09 18.27
N ASP A 70 21.78 21.98 19.57
CA ASP A 70 20.81 22.80 20.29
C ASP A 70 21.46 24.08 20.86
N ASP A 71 20.65 24.92 21.51
CA ASP A 71 21.03 26.29 21.93
C ASP A 71 21.86 26.37 23.24
N GLN A 72 22.31 25.24 23.82
CA GLN A 72 22.98 25.21 25.15
C GLN A 72 24.22 26.10 25.25
#